data_AF-A0A413BFY1-F1
#
_entry.id   AF-A0A413BFY1-F1
#
_cell.length_a   1.000
_cell.length_b   1.000
_cell.length_c   1.000
_cell.angle_alpha   90.00
_cell.angle_beta   90.00
_cell.angle_gamma   90.00
#
_symmetry.space_group_name_H-M   'P 1'
#
loop_
_entity.id
_entity.type
_entity.pdbx_description
1 polymer ?
#
loop_
_entity_poly.entity_id
_entity_poly.type
_entity_poly.pdbx_seq_one_letter_code
_entity_poly.pdbx_strand_id
1 'polypeptide(L)'
;MQSGIAKIAALFVHCTIITILFYGMNLIYAEITIGFGDLTADIQSVAIYMESNLQISILEYIIYSVLTKGFVFFATGTVIMAFCILADRIVLPYVTAFLLYGISYIAYLTIPAVEKWSVFKYINLIGILETQKLYGSYLNFNIGGYPVSRLVLTRSIIIDLAISGITLSILLFVYGRNFELVKSRSKHKKHFHPHISLLYHEGYKIMITNRAVVVILLFAILIGWQIIGKEYNPSAQEQYYRDIMLQLEGKMTDEKEALIISEQEKYDKAFSEIERIDSMTANGKISENAADGLKAELYAVTFFYPAFERVQHQYQRICENGGSFIYDTGYLYLFGLKNNELLINLFLLSLCVVAAFGNVIPMEYQCGVWYLLGATKAGKKKIIYRKAAVCIIAVMGLSIIPVICRFINISKAYPMHGAGAAITDIPYFEQLPPALSIRAFIILLILAQMGALIVVAAGTLVISYWRKNHIQSVFFSILVFVVPLILKISGIGFAGWFSVFPLYSWTTLIGA
;
A
#
# COMPACT_ATOMS: atom_id res chain seq x y z
N MET A 1 29.13 24.48 -23.38
CA MET A 1 29.25 23.13 -23.96
C MET A 1 29.66 22.07 -22.92
N GLN A 2 30.82 22.20 -22.24
CA GLN A 2 31.29 21.22 -21.23
C GLN A 2 30.26 20.89 -20.13
N SER A 3 29.57 21.91 -19.57
CA SER A 3 28.52 21.69 -18.56
C SER A 3 27.30 20.92 -19.10
N GLY A 4 26.93 21.11 -20.37
CA GLY A 4 25.81 20.40 -21.00
C GLY A 4 26.13 18.92 -21.22
N ILE A 5 27.33 18.62 -21.71
CA ILE A 5 27.81 17.24 -21.91
C ILE A 5 27.90 16.51 -20.56
N ALA A 6 28.42 17.17 -19.52
CA ALA A 6 28.49 16.60 -18.18
C ALA A 6 27.10 16.25 -17.61
N LYS A 7 26.08 17.08 -17.88
CA LYS A 7 24.69 16.81 -17.46
C LYS A 7 24.07 15.63 -18.22
N ILE A 8 24.35 15.49 -19.52
CA ILE A 8 23.90 14.34 -20.31
C ILE A 8 24.57 13.05 -19.83
N ALA A 9 25.88 13.09 -19.54
CA ALA A 9 26.60 11.96 -18.99
C ALA A 9 26.07 11.57 -17.60
N ALA A 10 25.79 12.55 -16.74
CA ALA A 10 25.17 12.33 -15.43
C ALA A 10 23.77 11.71 -15.58
N LEU A 11 22.97 12.16 -16.55
CA LEU A 11 21.66 11.59 -16.85
C LEU A 11 21.78 10.12 -17.29
N PHE A 12 22.73 9.80 -18.18
CA PHE A 12 23.00 8.43 -18.61
C PHE A 12 23.33 7.51 -17.42
N VAL A 13 24.30 7.92 -16.61
CA VAL A 13 24.70 7.17 -15.41
C VAL A 13 23.53 6.98 -14.46
N HIS A 14 22.72 8.03 -14.25
CA HIS A 14 21.57 7.97 -13.37
C HIS A 14 20.48 7.01 -13.88
N CYS A 15 20.12 7.09 -15.17
CA CYS A 15 19.16 6.19 -15.80
C CYS A 15 19.62 4.73 -15.72
N THR A 16 20.90 4.46 -16.00
CA THR A 16 21.46 3.10 -15.93
C THR A 16 21.44 2.57 -14.50
N ILE A 17 21.92 3.33 -13.51
CA ILE A 17 21.95 2.90 -12.10
C ILE A 17 20.53 2.65 -11.58
N ILE A 18 19.58 3.57 -11.81
CA ILE A 18 18.20 3.39 -11.35
C ILE A 18 17.57 2.14 -11.98
N THR A 19 17.81 1.91 -13.27
CA THR A 19 17.26 0.73 -13.96
C THR A 19 17.85 -0.56 -13.37
N ILE A 20 19.16 -0.61 -13.15
CA ILE A 20 19.81 -1.77 -12.53
C ILE A 20 19.27 -1.99 -11.11
N LEU A 21 19.12 -0.94 -10.31
CA LEU A 21 18.60 -1.08 -8.94
C LEU A 21 17.14 -1.57 -8.93
N PHE A 22 16.29 -0.99 -9.76
CA PHE A 22 14.86 -1.32 -9.77
C PHE A 22 14.60 -2.75 -10.27
N TYR A 23 15.20 -3.13 -11.40
CA TYR A 23 15.02 -4.47 -11.96
C TYR A 23 15.89 -5.51 -11.26
N GLY A 24 17.08 -5.14 -10.79
CA GLY A 24 17.95 -5.99 -9.99
C GLY A 24 17.34 -6.41 -8.66
N MET A 25 16.63 -5.50 -7.98
CA MET A 25 15.89 -5.85 -6.76
C MET A 25 14.81 -6.91 -7.02
N ASN A 26 14.10 -6.81 -8.15
CA ASN A 26 13.11 -7.82 -8.54
C ASN A 26 13.77 -9.18 -8.85
N LEU A 27 14.95 -9.18 -9.46
CA LEU A 27 15.71 -10.41 -9.74
C LEU A 27 16.19 -11.07 -8.44
N ILE A 28 16.76 -10.30 -7.52
CA ILE A 28 17.19 -10.81 -6.19
C ILE A 28 15.99 -11.38 -5.43
N TYR A 29 14.84 -10.69 -5.47
CA TYR A 29 13.62 -11.19 -4.86
C TYR A 29 13.15 -12.51 -5.48
N ALA A 30 13.21 -12.62 -6.81
CA ALA A 30 12.87 -13.86 -7.52
C ALA A 30 13.83 -15.00 -7.17
N GLU A 31 15.12 -14.72 -7.03
CA GLU A 31 16.14 -15.69 -6.61
C GLU A 31 15.86 -16.22 -5.19
N ILE A 32 15.57 -15.33 -4.23
CA ILE A 32 15.29 -15.72 -2.84
C ILE A 32 14.00 -16.53 -2.74
N THR A 33 12.99 -16.22 -3.54
CA THR A 33 11.65 -16.81 -3.41
C THR A 33 11.49 -18.10 -4.19
N ILE A 34 12.05 -18.16 -5.40
CA ILE A 34 11.81 -19.25 -6.38
C ILE A 34 13.11 -19.99 -6.71
N GLY A 35 14.26 -19.32 -6.59
CA GLY A 35 15.55 -19.81 -7.07
C GLY A 35 15.69 -19.63 -8.58
N PHE A 36 16.91 -19.30 -9.03
CA PHE A 36 17.23 -19.39 -10.45
C PHE A 36 17.58 -20.84 -10.80
N GLY A 37 16.99 -21.35 -11.90
CA GLY A 37 17.45 -22.58 -12.53
C GLY A 37 18.76 -22.37 -13.30
N ASP A 38 18.99 -23.15 -14.36
CA ASP A 38 20.13 -22.94 -15.23
C ASP A 38 19.97 -21.68 -16.08
N LEU A 39 20.73 -20.63 -15.75
CA LEU A 39 20.73 -19.34 -16.46
C LEU A 39 21.48 -19.39 -17.80
N THR A 40 22.23 -20.46 -18.07
CA THR A 40 22.96 -20.66 -19.33
C THR A 40 22.12 -21.31 -20.41
N ALA A 41 20.97 -21.89 -20.04
CA ALA A 41 20.02 -22.46 -20.98
C ALA A 41 19.47 -21.39 -21.95
N ASP A 42 19.13 -21.83 -23.16
CA ASP A 42 18.51 -21.00 -24.18
C ASP A 42 17.15 -20.48 -23.71
N ILE A 43 16.82 -19.24 -24.08
CA ILE A 43 15.54 -18.61 -23.71
C ILE A 43 14.33 -19.43 -24.19
N GLN A 44 14.44 -20.14 -25.32
CA GLN A 44 13.38 -21.00 -25.87
C GLN A 44 13.03 -22.19 -24.96
N SER A 45 13.90 -22.55 -24.02
CA SER A 45 13.61 -23.61 -23.03
C SER A 45 12.52 -23.20 -22.03
N VAL A 46 12.20 -21.90 -21.96
CA VAL A 46 11.10 -21.37 -21.15
C VAL A 46 9.83 -21.33 -22.00
N ALA A 47 8.76 -22.01 -21.55
CA ALA A 47 7.53 -22.18 -22.33
C ALA A 47 6.92 -20.87 -22.89
N ILE A 48 7.02 -19.77 -22.13
CA ILE A 48 6.49 -18.44 -22.52
C ILE A 48 7.32 -17.79 -23.66
N TYR A 49 8.57 -18.23 -23.84
CA TYR A 49 9.51 -17.67 -24.82
C TYR A 49 9.84 -18.65 -25.95
N MET A 50 9.06 -19.72 -26.12
CA MET A 50 9.24 -20.69 -27.19
C MET A 50 9.16 -20.06 -28.59
N GLU A 51 8.41 -18.95 -28.73
CA GLU A 51 8.30 -18.17 -29.98
C GLU A 51 9.48 -17.20 -30.21
N SER A 52 10.45 -17.13 -29.30
CA SER A 52 11.60 -16.24 -29.44
C SER A 52 12.51 -16.70 -30.55
N ASN A 53 12.88 -15.77 -31.44
CA ASN A 53 13.83 -16.01 -32.52
C ASN A 53 15.28 -15.69 -32.14
N LEU A 54 15.55 -15.40 -30.87
CA LEU A 54 16.89 -15.01 -30.39
C LEU A 54 17.62 -16.22 -29.83
N GLN A 55 18.80 -16.53 -30.38
CA GLN A 55 19.71 -17.54 -29.84
C GLN A 55 20.54 -16.91 -28.72
N ILE A 56 19.90 -16.70 -27.57
CA ILE A 56 20.51 -16.12 -26.38
C ILE A 56 20.15 -16.94 -25.15
N SER A 57 21.07 -16.98 -24.20
CA SER A 57 20.84 -17.56 -22.88
C SER A 57 19.84 -16.74 -22.06
N ILE A 58 19.27 -17.35 -21.03
CA ILE A 58 18.40 -16.66 -20.07
C ILE A 58 19.15 -15.48 -19.40
N LEU A 59 20.43 -15.66 -19.07
CA LEU A 59 21.26 -14.59 -18.51
C LEU A 59 21.41 -13.40 -19.48
N GLU A 60 21.71 -13.67 -20.75
CA GLU A 60 21.82 -12.63 -21.78
C GLU A 60 20.50 -11.90 -21.98
N TYR A 61 19.37 -12.61 -21.99
CA TYR A 61 18.05 -12.00 -22.04
C TYR A 61 17.82 -11.02 -20.88
N ILE A 62 18.17 -11.41 -19.64
CA ILE A 62 18.04 -10.55 -18.47
C ILE A 62 18.87 -9.27 -18.66
N ILE A 63 20.14 -9.41 -19.10
CA ILE A 63 21.03 -8.27 -19.35
C ILE A 63 20.45 -7.36 -20.45
N TYR A 64 20.04 -7.91 -21.59
CA TYR A 64 19.47 -7.14 -22.69
C TYR A 64 18.16 -6.44 -22.30
N SER A 65 17.34 -7.09 -21.49
CA SER A 65 16.10 -6.52 -20.94
C SER A 65 16.38 -5.28 -20.09
N VAL A 66 17.31 -5.39 -19.13
CA VAL A 66 17.70 -4.27 -18.24
C VAL A 66 18.35 -3.14 -19.05
N LEU A 67 19.28 -3.46 -19.95
CA LEU A 67 19.95 -2.45 -20.78
C LEU A 67 18.98 -1.69 -21.69
N THR A 68 18.06 -2.40 -22.36
CA THR A 68 17.08 -1.76 -23.24
C THR A 68 16.17 -0.82 -22.49
N LYS A 69 15.68 -1.21 -21.31
CA LYS A 69 14.91 -0.33 -20.43
C LYS A 69 15.73 0.91 -20.04
N GLY A 70 17.00 0.73 -19.68
CA GLY A 70 17.90 1.82 -19.34
C GLY A 70 18.11 2.81 -20.48
N PHE A 71 18.34 2.30 -21.71
CA PHE A 71 18.47 3.11 -22.91
C PHE A 71 17.19 3.86 -23.27
N VAL A 72 16.02 3.24 -23.10
CA VAL A 72 14.72 3.92 -23.32
C VAL A 72 14.56 5.06 -22.32
N PHE A 73 14.82 4.83 -21.03
CA PHE A 73 14.74 5.89 -20.02
C PHE A 73 15.76 7.01 -20.27
N PHE A 74 16.95 6.67 -20.75
CA PHE A 74 17.93 7.67 -21.14
C PHE A 74 17.45 8.48 -22.35
N ALA A 75 17.00 7.82 -23.42
CA ALA A 75 16.50 8.48 -24.63
C ALA A 75 15.35 9.44 -24.32
N THR A 76 14.33 8.99 -23.58
CA THR A 76 13.22 9.86 -23.15
C THR A 76 13.68 10.95 -22.19
N GLY A 77 14.62 10.63 -21.29
CA GLY A 77 15.23 11.58 -20.37
C GLY A 77 15.93 12.74 -21.10
N THR A 78 16.61 12.47 -22.22
CA THR A 78 17.27 13.53 -23.02
C THR A 78 16.25 14.45 -23.68
N VAL A 79 15.11 13.94 -24.13
CA VAL A 79 14.00 14.76 -24.64
C VAL A 79 13.41 15.62 -23.53
N ILE A 80 13.14 15.03 -22.36
CA ILE A 80 12.64 15.79 -21.20
C ILE A 80 13.65 16.86 -20.79
N MET A 81 14.95 16.56 -20.82
CA MET A 81 16.01 17.52 -20.53
C MET A 81 16.04 18.69 -21.53
N ALA A 82 15.84 18.43 -22.82
CA ALA A 82 15.68 19.49 -23.82
C ALA A 82 14.53 20.43 -23.47
N PHE A 83 13.37 19.88 -23.07
CA PHE A 83 12.24 20.68 -22.60
C PHE A 83 12.52 21.40 -21.28
N CYS A 84 13.31 20.82 -20.37
CA CYS A 84 13.77 21.51 -19.16
C CYS A 84 14.62 22.75 -19.48
N ILE A 85 15.43 22.69 -20.54
CA ILE A 85 16.28 23.81 -20.97
C ILE A 85 15.45 24.86 -21.72
N LEU A 86 14.47 24.45 -22.51
CA LEU A 86 13.57 25.35 -23.23
C LEU A 86 12.57 26.07 -22.30
N ALA A 87 12.18 25.42 -21.20
CA ALA A 87 11.10 25.89 -20.36
C ALA A 87 11.53 26.97 -19.37
N ASP A 88 10.88 28.14 -19.43
CA ASP A 88 10.94 29.13 -18.35
C ASP A 88 10.16 28.68 -17.10
N ARG A 89 9.29 27.67 -17.25
CA ARG A 89 8.37 27.20 -16.21
C ARG A 89 8.66 25.76 -15.81
N ILE A 90 8.74 25.54 -14.50
CA ILE A 90 8.94 24.21 -13.91
C ILE A 90 7.86 23.19 -14.30
N VAL A 91 6.67 23.64 -14.75
CA VAL A 91 5.54 22.76 -15.11
C VAL A 91 5.74 22.07 -16.45
N LEU A 92 6.42 22.70 -17.41
CA LEU A 92 6.50 22.21 -18.79
C LEU A 92 7.15 20.81 -18.89
N PRO A 93 8.29 20.53 -18.23
CA PRO A 93 8.91 19.21 -18.34
C PRO A 93 8.07 18.07 -17.75
N TYR A 94 7.32 18.36 -16.67
CA TYR A 94 6.40 17.37 -16.09
C TYR A 94 5.22 17.08 -17.02
N VAL A 95 4.66 18.10 -17.67
CA VAL A 95 3.60 17.93 -18.67
C VAL A 95 4.13 17.15 -19.87
N THR A 96 5.34 17.46 -20.35
CA THR A 96 5.97 16.70 -21.44
C THR A 96 6.17 15.23 -21.07
N ALA A 97 6.69 14.94 -19.87
CA ALA A 97 6.85 13.56 -19.40
C ALA A 97 5.50 12.83 -19.32
N PHE A 98 4.47 13.49 -18.75
CA PHE A 98 3.13 12.94 -18.66
C PHE A 98 2.52 12.65 -20.04
N LEU A 99 2.65 13.57 -21.00
CA LEU A 99 2.14 13.38 -22.35
C LEU A 99 2.89 12.24 -23.08
N LEU A 100 4.22 12.20 -23.00
CA LEU A 100 5.02 11.15 -23.65
C LEU A 100 4.63 9.75 -23.18
N TYR A 101 4.62 9.52 -21.86
CA TYR A 101 4.27 8.22 -21.30
C TYR A 101 2.77 7.95 -21.34
N GLY A 102 1.94 8.96 -21.06
CA GLY A 102 0.48 8.84 -21.03
C GLY A 102 -0.12 8.52 -22.40
N ILE A 103 0.29 9.25 -23.45
CA ILE A 103 -0.15 8.97 -24.82
C ILE A 103 0.35 7.59 -25.27
N SER A 104 1.61 7.24 -24.96
CA SER A 104 2.16 5.90 -25.27
C SER A 104 1.38 4.79 -24.57
N TYR A 105 0.97 5.00 -23.32
CA TYR A 105 0.19 4.03 -22.55
C TYR A 105 -1.23 3.86 -23.12
N ILE A 106 -1.91 4.96 -23.42
CA ILE A 106 -3.24 4.93 -24.06
C ILE A 106 -3.14 4.20 -25.40
N ALA A 107 -2.17 4.53 -26.23
CA ALA A 107 -1.96 3.87 -27.52
C ALA A 107 -1.69 2.36 -27.38
N TYR A 108 -0.95 1.94 -26.35
CA TYR A 108 -0.70 0.52 -26.08
C TYR A 108 -1.98 -0.24 -25.72
N LEU A 109 -2.88 0.38 -24.97
CA LEU A 109 -4.14 -0.22 -24.55
C LEU A 109 -5.21 -0.24 -25.65
N THR A 110 -5.35 0.85 -26.41
CA THR A 110 -6.46 1.01 -27.36
C THR A 110 -6.21 0.37 -28.72
N ILE A 111 -4.96 0.30 -29.19
CA ILE A 111 -4.64 -0.22 -30.53
C ILE A 111 -4.67 -1.76 -30.51
N PRO A 112 -5.48 -2.42 -31.35
CA PRO A 112 -5.52 -3.88 -31.44
C PRO A 112 -4.23 -4.47 -32.02
N ALA A 113 -3.91 -5.72 -31.66
CA ALA A 113 -2.65 -6.37 -32.03
C ALA A 113 -2.56 -6.77 -33.52
N VAL A 114 -3.70 -6.96 -34.19
CA VAL A 114 -3.79 -7.59 -35.53
C VAL A 114 -3.97 -6.55 -36.65
N GLU A 115 -4.18 -5.28 -36.31
CA GLU A 115 -4.43 -4.22 -37.29
C GLU A 115 -3.15 -3.72 -37.98
N LYS A 116 -3.33 -3.06 -39.14
CA LYS A 116 -2.24 -2.39 -39.89
C LYS A 116 -1.51 -1.33 -39.04
N TRP A 117 -2.18 -0.77 -38.04
CA TRP A 117 -1.66 0.22 -37.10
C TRP A 117 -0.95 -0.38 -35.87
N SER A 118 -0.84 -1.72 -35.79
CA SER A 118 -0.16 -2.44 -34.70
C SER A 118 1.29 -1.98 -34.46
N VAL A 119 1.94 -1.42 -35.49
CA VAL A 119 3.24 -0.76 -35.38
C VAL A 119 3.26 0.25 -34.22
N PHE A 120 2.26 1.12 -34.11
CA PHE A 120 2.18 2.15 -33.07
C PHE A 120 1.88 1.58 -31.67
N LYS A 121 1.33 0.36 -31.59
CA LYS A 121 1.13 -0.34 -30.31
C LYS A 121 2.47 -0.83 -29.74
N TYR A 122 3.28 -1.47 -30.58
CA TYR A 122 4.50 -2.14 -30.11
C TYR A 122 5.74 -1.24 -30.10
N ILE A 123 5.74 -0.18 -30.90
CA ILE A 123 6.89 0.70 -31.09
C ILE A 123 6.78 1.99 -30.26
N ASN A 124 5.67 2.17 -29.53
CA ASN A 124 5.59 3.23 -28.53
C ASN A 124 6.48 2.92 -27.32
N LEU A 125 6.68 3.92 -26.45
CA LEU A 125 7.58 3.81 -25.29
C LEU A 125 7.19 2.66 -24.34
N ILE A 126 5.90 2.42 -24.14
CA ILE A 126 5.41 1.37 -23.24
C ILE A 126 5.62 -0.02 -23.86
N GLY A 127 5.33 -0.18 -25.16
CA GLY A 127 5.51 -1.41 -25.91
C GLY A 127 6.98 -1.83 -26.00
N ILE A 128 7.90 -0.86 -26.07
CA ILE A 128 9.35 -1.13 -26.02
C ILE A 128 9.80 -1.51 -24.60
N LEU A 129 9.24 -0.87 -23.56
CA LEU A 129 9.55 -1.20 -22.16
C LEU A 129 9.04 -2.60 -21.76
N GLU A 130 8.07 -3.15 -22.48
CA GLU A 130 7.58 -4.54 -22.39
C GLU A 130 8.58 -5.53 -23.04
N THR A 131 9.80 -5.58 -22.48
CA THR A 131 10.92 -6.39 -23.00
C THR A 131 10.62 -7.89 -23.06
N GLN A 132 9.76 -8.39 -22.17
CA GLN A 132 9.26 -9.77 -22.20
C GLN A 132 8.56 -10.10 -23.52
N LYS A 133 7.74 -9.18 -24.04
CA LYS A 133 7.09 -9.37 -25.34
C LYS A 133 8.07 -9.07 -26.46
N LEU A 134 8.89 -8.02 -26.33
CA LEU A 134 9.85 -7.58 -27.34
C LEU A 134 10.82 -8.70 -27.77
N TYR A 135 11.40 -9.41 -26.80
CA TYR A 135 12.36 -10.48 -27.04
C TYR A 135 11.73 -11.87 -27.03
N GLY A 136 10.60 -12.03 -26.33
CA GLY A 136 9.94 -13.32 -26.15
C GLY A 136 9.08 -13.79 -27.31
N SER A 137 8.60 -12.86 -28.16
CA SER A 137 7.76 -13.21 -29.30
C SER A 137 8.39 -12.81 -30.64
N TYR A 138 8.14 -13.62 -31.66
CA TYR A 138 8.50 -13.26 -33.03
C TYR A 138 7.44 -12.35 -33.65
N LEU A 139 7.83 -11.14 -34.08
CA LEU A 139 6.94 -10.22 -34.76
C LEU A 139 7.68 -9.37 -35.80
N ASN A 140 7.20 -9.41 -37.04
CA ASN A 140 7.61 -8.54 -38.13
C ASN A 140 6.45 -7.65 -38.56
N PHE A 141 6.75 -6.40 -38.85
CA PHE A 141 5.79 -5.45 -39.41
C PHE A 141 5.94 -5.41 -40.93
N ASN A 142 4.82 -5.38 -41.64
CA ASN A 142 4.82 -5.14 -43.06
C ASN A 142 4.87 -3.63 -43.33
N ILE A 143 6.05 -3.11 -43.69
CA ILE A 143 6.26 -1.70 -44.04
C ILE A 143 6.47 -1.63 -45.55
N GLY A 144 5.50 -1.07 -46.26
CA GLY A 144 5.60 -0.85 -47.71
C GLY A 144 5.72 -2.15 -48.54
N GLY A 145 5.20 -3.28 -48.04
CA GLY A 145 5.31 -4.59 -48.70
C GLY A 145 6.49 -5.44 -48.21
N TYR A 146 7.38 -4.89 -47.40
CA TYR A 146 8.55 -5.60 -46.88
C TYR A 146 8.39 -5.95 -45.39
N PRO A 147 8.73 -7.19 -44.98
CA PRO A 147 8.72 -7.59 -43.58
C PRO A 147 9.94 -7.00 -42.86
N VAL A 148 9.71 -6.06 -41.95
CA VAL A 148 10.73 -5.46 -41.10
C VAL A 148 10.59 -5.99 -39.68
N SER A 149 11.69 -6.50 -39.11
CA SER A 149 11.67 -7.03 -37.75
C SER A 149 11.39 -5.93 -36.72
N ARG A 150 10.52 -6.25 -35.74
CA ARG A 150 10.27 -5.38 -34.58
C ARG A 150 11.56 -5.00 -33.87
N LEU A 151 12.50 -5.92 -33.70
CA LEU A 151 13.75 -5.67 -32.99
C LEU A 151 14.62 -4.63 -33.68
N VAL A 152 14.72 -4.71 -35.01
CA VAL A 152 15.50 -3.73 -35.81
C VAL A 152 14.87 -2.35 -35.67
N LEU A 153 13.55 -2.26 -35.84
CA LEU A 153 12.84 -0.99 -35.81
C LEU A 153 12.86 -0.35 -34.41
N THR A 154 12.72 -1.15 -33.36
CA THR A 154 12.86 -0.69 -31.96
C THR A 154 14.26 -0.14 -31.70
N ARG A 155 15.33 -0.84 -32.12
CA ARG A 155 16.71 -0.35 -31.95
C ARG A 155 16.93 0.97 -32.67
N SER A 156 16.50 1.07 -33.93
CA SER A 156 16.61 2.30 -34.71
C SER A 156 15.91 3.47 -34.01
N ILE A 157 14.68 3.28 -33.55
CA ILE A 157 13.90 4.36 -32.92
C ILE A 157 14.49 4.81 -31.58
N ILE A 158 15.01 3.90 -30.76
CA ILE A 158 15.68 4.27 -29.51
C ILE A 158 16.93 5.11 -29.81
N ILE A 159 17.73 4.70 -30.80
CA ILE A 159 18.95 5.41 -31.22
C ILE A 159 18.60 6.79 -31.78
N ASP A 160 17.61 6.86 -32.68
CA ASP A 160 17.14 8.12 -33.28
C ASP A 160 16.60 9.07 -32.22
N LEU A 161 15.83 8.56 -31.25
CA LEU A 161 15.30 9.34 -30.14
C LEU A 161 16.42 9.86 -29.23
N ALA A 162 17.42 9.04 -28.94
CA ALA A 162 18.57 9.45 -28.14
C ALA A 162 19.42 10.50 -28.86
N ILE A 163 19.75 10.30 -30.14
CA ILE A 163 20.54 11.25 -30.94
C ILE A 163 19.80 12.57 -31.08
N SER A 164 18.52 12.54 -31.43
CA SER A 164 17.70 13.76 -31.55
C SER A 164 17.57 14.49 -30.21
N GLY A 165 17.32 13.79 -29.11
CA GLY A 165 17.24 14.36 -27.76
C GLY A 165 18.56 14.97 -27.28
N ILE A 166 19.69 14.31 -27.52
CA ILE A 166 21.04 14.83 -27.22
C ILE A 166 21.33 16.07 -28.07
N THR A 167 21.11 16.00 -29.38
CA THR A 167 21.39 17.10 -30.31
C THR A 167 20.54 18.32 -29.96
N LEU A 168 19.24 18.12 -29.73
CA LEU A 168 18.32 19.18 -29.32
C LEU A 168 18.73 19.79 -27.98
N SER A 169 19.08 18.96 -27.00
CA SER A 169 19.56 19.42 -25.68
C SER A 169 20.82 20.27 -25.80
N ILE A 170 21.80 19.85 -26.62
CA ILE A 170 23.05 20.59 -26.83
C ILE A 170 22.78 21.90 -27.56
N LEU A 171 21.97 21.89 -28.64
CA LEU A 171 21.60 23.08 -29.38
C LEU A 171 20.89 24.10 -28.47
N LEU A 172 19.88 23.67 -27.72
CA LEU A 172 19.18 24.53 -26.77
C LEU A 172 20.09 25.02 -25.65
N PHE A 173 21.08 24.24 -25.23
CA PHE A 173 22.07 24.67 -24.25
C PHE A 173 23.09 25.66 -24.80
N VAL A 174 23.39 25.63 -26.10
CA VAL A 174 24.33 26.57 -26.75
C VAL A 174 23.63 27.88 -27.11
N TYR A 175 22.39 27.81 -27.59
CA TYR A 175 21.62 28.99 -28.04
C TYR A 175 20.68 29.56 -26.96
N GLY A 176 20.49 28.86 -25.85
CA GLY A 176 19.65 29.28 -24.73
C GLY A 176 20.18 30.53 -24.05
N ARG A 177 19.34 31.56 -23.92
CA ARG A 177 19.71 32.85 -23.32
C ARG A 177 19.39 32.93 -21.83
N ASN A 178 18.47 32.10 -21.32
CA ASN A 178 18.03 32.09 -19.92
C ASN A 178 18.05 30.66 -19.38
N PHE A 179 18.95 30.37 -18.43
CA PHE A 179 18.99 29.08 -17.70
C PHE A 179 18.30 29.15 -16.35
N GLU A 180 17.71 30.31 -16.02
CA GLU A 180 16.98 30.51 -14.79
C GLU A 180 15.49 30.19 -14.99
N LEU A 181 15.01 29.17 -14.28
CA LEU A 181 13.58 28.92 -14.20
C LEU A 181 12.92 30.16 -13.57
N VAL A 182 12.02 30.82 -14.31
CA VAL A 182 11.21 31.91 -13.80
C VAL A 182 10.29 31.32 -12.73
N LYS A 183 10.74 31.40 -11.47
CA LYS A 183 9.91 31.09 -10.31
C LYS A 183 8.61 31.87 -10.51
N SER A 184 7.52 31.14 -10.71
CA SER A 184 6.19 31.74 -10.82
C SER A 184 5.87 32.38 -9.47
N ARG A 185 6.35 33.60 -9.27
CA ARG A 185 5.83 34.51 -8.25
C ARG A 185 4.48 34.91 -8.80
N SER A 186 3.43 34.28 -8.29
CA SER A 186 2.07 34.74 -8.54
C SER A 186 2.06 36.26 -8.34
N LYS A 187 1.67 37.01 -9.37
CA LYS A 187 1.54 38.48 -9.29
C LYS A 187 0.43 38.88 -8.31
N HIS A 188 -0.36 37.93 -7.80
CA HIS A 188 -1.27 38.16 -6.70
C HIS A 188 -0.47 38.24 -5.40
N LYS A 189 -0.04 39.46 -5.05
CA LYS A 189 0.28 39.81 -3.67
C LYS A 189 -1.00 39.59 -2.85
N LYS A 190 -1.17 38.40 -2.27
CA LYS A 190 -2.18 38.19 -1.25
C LYS A 190 -1.88 39.20 -0.15
N HIS A 191 -2.86 40.03 0.19
CA HIS A 191 -2.72 40.99 1.29
C HIS A 191 -2.43 40.19 2.56
N PHE A 192 -1.24 40.39 3.12
CA PHE A 192 -0.79 39.73 4.34
C PHE A 192 -1.55 40.35 5.51
N HIS A 193 -2.46 39.57 6.09
CA HIS A 193 -3.15 39.93 7.33
C HIS A 193 -2.45 39.14 8.46
N PRO A 194 -1.64 39.79 9.30
CA PRO A 194 -1.01 39.10 10.42
C PRO A 194 -2.10 38.59 11.37
N HIS A 195 -2.22 37.27 11.51
CA HIS A 195 -3.08 36.69 12.53
C HIS A 195 -2.43 36.87 13.91
N ILE A 196 -3.27 37.12 14.92
CA ILE A 196 -2.83 37.43 16.29
C ILE A 196 -2.16 36.21 16.95
N SER A 197 -2.49 34.98 16.55
CA SER A 197 -1.95 33.76 17.14
C SER A 197 -0.80 33.13 16.33
N LEU A 198 0.34 32.93 17.00
CA LEU A 198 1.53 32.30 16.41
C LEU A 198 1.25 30.88 15.89
N LEU A 199 0.37 30.13 16.57
CA LEU A 199 0.02 28.76 16.17
C LEU A 199 -0.71 28.75 14.83
N TYR A 200 -1.65 29.68 14.61
CA TYR A 200 -2.37 29.77 13.34
C TYR A 200 -1.45 30.18 12.19
N HIS A 201 -0.52 31.10 12.44
CA HIS A 201 0.46 31.50 11.42
C HIS A 201 1.38 30.33 11.02
N GLU A 202 1.91 29.59 11.99
CA GLU A 202 2.70 28.39 11.71
C GLU A 202 1.86 27.29 11.04
N GLY A 203 0.59 27.16 11.45
CA GLY A 203 -0.40 26.30 10.83
C GLY A 203 -0.61 26.60 9.35
N TYR A 204 -0.85 27.87 9.01
CA TYR A 204 -0.99 28.32 7.63
C TYR A 204 0.26 28.03 6.80
N LYS A 205 1.44 28.29 7.38
CA LYS A 205 2.71 28.04 6.70
C LYS A 205 2.92 26.56 6.40
N ILE A 206 2.64 25.66 7.36
CA ILE A 206 2.79 24.22 7.16
C ILE A 206 1.70 23.69 6.20
N MET A 207 0.44 24.05 6.41
CA MET A 207 -0.67 23.49 5.65
C MET A 207 -0.74 24.00 4.22
N ILE A 208 -0.59 25.32 4.03
CA ILE A 208 -0.78 25.99 2.74
C ILE A 208 0.56 26.22 2.03
N THR A 209 1.53 26.87 2.67
CA THR A 209 2.81 27.20 2.02
C THR A 209 3.63 25.95 1.71
N ASN A 210 3.72 25.01 2.65
CA ASN A 210 4.36 23.72 2.45
C ASN A 210 3.44 22.67 1.80
N ARG A 211 2.19 23.02 1.47
CA ARG A 211 1.20 22.14 0.81
C ARG A 211 0.90 20.84 1.56
N ALA A 212 1.16 20.78 2.87
CA ALA A 212 0.88 19.58 3.66
C ALA A 212 -0.60 19.19 3.60
N VAL A 213 -1.52 20.16 3.46
CA VAL A 213 -2.96 19.88 3.34
C VAL A 213 -3.30 19.02 2.13
N VAL A 214 -2.61 19.22 0.99
CA VAL A 214 -2.86 18.46 -0.24
C VAL A 214 -2.42 17.01 -0.06
N VAL A 215 -1.27 16.81 0.58
CA VAL A 215 -0.75 15.48 0.89
C VAL A 215 -1.68 14.75 1.86
N ILE A 216 -2.07 15.40 2.96
CA ILE A 216 -2.98 14.83 3.97
C ILE A 216 -4.32 14.45 3.34
N LEU A 217 -4.89 15.32 2.50
CA LEU A 217 -6.17 15.08 1.85
C LEU A 217 -6.07 13.89 0.88
N LEU A 218 -5.02 13.83 0.05
CA LEU A 218 -4.79 12.72 -0.87
C LEU A 218 -4.70 11.38 -0.12
N PHE A 219 -3.92 11.32 0.96
CA PHE A 219 -3.79 10.09 1.75
C PHE A 219 -5.05 9.76 2.53
N ALA A 220 -5.79 10.76 3.03
CA ALA A 220 -7.09 10.54 3.68
C ALA A 220 -8.10 9.92 2.72
N ILE A 221 -8.19 10.41 1.48
CA ILE A 221 -9.05 9.81 0.44
C ILE A 221 -8.58 8.41 0.12
N LEU A 222 -7.28 8.19 -0.07
CA LEU A 222 -6.73 6.88 -0.42
C LEU A 222 -7.02 5.84 0.65
N ILE A 223 -6.76 6.18 1.92
CA ILE A 223 -7.03 5.31 3.08
C ILE A 223 -8.53 5.04 3.20
N GLY A 224 -9.36 6.10 3.10
CA GLY A 224 -10.82 5.97 3.16
C GLY A 224 -11.37 5.07 2.05
N TRP A 225 -10.93 5.28 0.80
CA TRP A 225 -11.33 4.48 -0.36
C TRP A 225 -10.91 3.02 -0.19
N GLN A 226 -9.67 2.76 0.23
CA GLN A 226 -9.17 1.41 0.41
C GLN A 226 -9.98 0.64 1.48
N ILE A 227 -10.32 1.31 2.58
CA ILE A 227 -11.05 0.69 3.69
C ILE A 227 -12.52 0.48 3.31
N ILE A 228 -13.17 1.47 2.72
CA ILE A 228 -14.60 1.43 2.39
C ILE A 228 -14.87 0.53 1.18
N GLY A 229 -13.97 0.52 0.21
CA GLY A 229 -14.09 -0.32 -1.00
C GLY A 229 -13.87 -1.81 -0.75
N LYS A 230 -13.51 -2.21 0.48
CA LYS A 230 -13.33 -3.60 0.84
C LYS A 230 -14.66 -4.22 1.25
N GLU A 231 -15.03 -5.33 0.63
CA GLU A 231 -16.22 -6.07 1.00
C GLU A 231 -15.90 -7.13 2.06
N TYR A 232 -16.69 -7.15 3.12
CA TYR A 232 -16.64 -8.17 4.16
C TYR A 232 -17.81 -9.13 3.95
N ASN A 233 -17.53 -10.25 3.29
CA ASN A 233 -18.54 -11.26 3.04
C ASN A 233 -18.44 -12.37 4.10
N PRO A 234 -19.40 -12.46 5.05
CA PRO A 234 -19.39 -13.51 6.06
C PRO A 234 -19.64 -14.88 5.39
N SER A 235 -18.83 -15.88 5.76
CA SER A 235 -19.07 -17.26 5.32
C SER A 235 -20.40 -17.79 5.87
N ALA A 236 -20.94 -18.86 5.27
CA ALA A 236 -22.19 -19.46 5.74
C ALA A 236 -22.14 -19.86 7.23
N GLN A 237 -21.01 -20.43 7.68
CA GLN A 237 -20.78 -20.76 9.09
C GLN A 237 -20.75 -19.52 9.99
N GLU A 238 -20.16 -18.41 9.53
CA GLU A 238 -20.11 -17.17 10.29
C GLU A 238 -21.49 -16.47 10.34
N GLN A 239 -22.31 -16.61 9.30
CA GLN A 239 -23.70 -16.16 9.30
C GLN A 239 -24.53 -16.93 10.33
N TYR A 240 -24.42 -18.27 10.36
CA TYR A 240 -25.08 -19.10 11.37
C TYR A 240 -24.66 -18.71 12.79
N TYR A 241 -23.35 -18.56 13.03
CA TYR A 241 -22.82 -18.12 14.32
C TYR A 241 -23.36 -16.74 14.72
N ARG A 242 -23.37 -15.78 13.79
CA ARG A 242 -23.91 -14.43 14.02
C ARG A 242 -25.38 -14.49 14.42
N ASP A 243 -26.19 -15.24 13.68
CA ASP A 243 -27.63 -15.25 13.88
C ASP A 243 -28.02 -15.88 15.22
N ILE A 244 -27.30 -16.93 15.66
CA ILE A 244 -27.46 -17.50 17.02
C ILE A 244 -26.96 -16.52 18.08
N MET A 245 -25.77 -15.93 17.92
CA MET A 245 -25.21 -15.02 18.92
C MET A 245 -26.03 -13.76 19.13
N LEU A 246 -26.68 -13.24 18.09
CA LEU A 246 -27.60 -12.11 18.20
C LEU A 246 -28.87 -12.45 19.01
N GLN A 247 -29.33 -13.70 18.97
CA GLN A 247 -30.44 -14.16 19.83
C GLN A 247 -30.00 -14.33 21.29
N LEU A 248 -28.76 -14.79 21.51
CA LEU A 248 -28.21 -15.02 22.84
C LEU A 248 -27.65 -13.75 23.51
N GLU A 249 -27.56 -12.62 22.79
CA GLU A 249 -26.85 -11.41 23.21
C GLU A 249 -27.23 -10.91 24.63
N GLY A 250 -26.23 -10.59 25.45
CA GLY A 250 -26.41 -10.12 26.81
C GLY A 250 -26.32 -11.23 27.87
N LYS A 251 -26.91 -11.01 29.04
CA LYS A 251 -26.83 -11.96 30.17
C LYS A 251 -27.55 -13.28 29.89
N MET A 252 -27.10 -14.33 30.56
CA MET A 252 -27.74 -15.64 30.57
C MET A 252 -29.15 -15.57 31.17
N THR A 253 -30.11 -16.22 30.53
CA THR A 253 -31.47 -16.44 31.01
C THR A 253 -31.89 -17.88 30.68
N ASP A 254 -32.84 -18.43 31.44
CA ASP A 254 -33.30 -19.82 31.28
C ASP A 254 -33.81 -20.12 29.85
N GLU A 255 -34.44 -19.13 29.21
CA GLU A 255 -34.91 -19.22 27.81
C GLU A 255 -33.75 -19.41 26.80
N LYS A 256 -32.62 -18.72 27.03
CA LYS A 256 -31.44 -18.80 26.18
C LYS A 256 -30.68 -20.10 26.39
N GLU A 257 -30.63 -20.58 27.62
CA GLU A 257 -30.07 -21.89 27.95
C GLU A 257 -30.87 -23.01 27.27
N ALA A 258 -32.21 -22.96 27.32
CA ALA A 258 -33.07 -23.90 26.62
C ALA A 258 -32.82 -23.90 25.09
N LEU A 259 -32.57 -22.73 24.49
CA LEU A 259 -32.22 -22.62 23.07
C LEU A 259 -30.92 -23.36 22.74
N ILE A 260 -29.87 -23.17 23.55
CA ILE A 260 -28.56 -23.82 23.36
C ILE A 260 -28.69 -25.34 23.50
N ILE A 261 -29.41 -25.81 24.52
CA ILE A 261 -29.65 -27.25 24.74
C ILE A 261 -30.42 -27.84 23.54
N SER A 262 -31.43 -27.14 23.02
CA SER A 262 -32.21 -27.62 21.88
C SER A 262 -31.38 -27.74 20.59
N GLU A 263 -30.48 -26.79 20.33
CA GLU A 263 -29.56 -26.89 19.19
C GLU A 263 -28.52 -27.99 19.40
N GLN A 264 -28.04 -28.21 20.64
CA GLN A 264 -27.16 -29.33 20.97
C GLN A 264 -27.83 -30.68 20.68
N GLU A 265 -29.07 -30.88 21.14
CA GLU A 265 -29.83 -32.12 20.87
C GLU A 265 -30.02 -32.38 19.36
N LYS A 266 -30.19 -31.33 18.57
CA LYS A 266 -30.33 -31.43 17.11
C LYS A 266 -29.05 -31.96 16.47
N TYR A 267 -27.88 -31.48 16.90
CA TYR A 267 -26.60 -32.01 16.42
C TYR A 267 -26.35 -33.43 16.91
N ASP A 268 -26.65 -33.74 18.18
CA ASP A 268 -26.47 -35.09 18.73
C ASP A 268 -27.33 -36.12 17.99
N LYS A 269 -28.58 -35.76 17.64
CA LYS A 269 -29.44 -36.60 16.79
C LYS A 269 -28.87 -36.79 15.39
N ALA A 270 -28.32 -35.72 14.79
CA ALA A 270 -27.71 -35.80 13.46
C ALA A 270 -26.48 -36.73 13.45
N PHE A 271 -25.58 -36.60 14.44
CA PHE A 271 -24.42 -37.46 14.56
C PHE A 271 -24.80 -38.92 14.84
N SER A 272 -25.78 -39.16 15.72
CA SER A 272 -26.27 -40.51 16.01
C SER A 272 -26.86 -41.20 14.77
N GLU A 273 -27.57 -40.44 13.93
CA GLU A 273 -28.16 -40.98 12.69
C GLU A 273 -27.09 -41.26 11.62
N ILE A 274 -26.04 -40.44 11.53
CA ILE A 274 -24.88 -40.71 10.67
C ILE A 274 -24.22 -42.04 11.10
N GLU A 275 -23.97 -42.21 12.40
CA GLU A 275 -23.38 -43.45 12.94
C GLU A 275 -24.27 -44.67 12.69
N ARG A 276 -25.59 -44.51 12.80
CA ARG A 276 -26.56 -45.55 12.46
C ARG A 276 -26.46 -45.95 11.00
N ILE A 277 -26.39 -44.99 10.08
CA ILE A 277 -26.23 -45.24 8.64
C ILE A 277 -24.88 -45.93 8.36
N ASP A 278 -23.79 -45.46 8.95
CA ASP A 278 -22.46 -46.08 8.86
C ASP A 278 -22.49 -47.55 9.28
N SER A 279 -23.14 -47.86 10.40
CA SER A 279 -23.30 -49.23 10.87
C SER A 279 -24.14 -50.10 9.92
N MET A 280 -25.16 -49.54 9.26
CA MET A 280 -26.01 -50.27 8.31
C MET A 280 -25.28 -50.54 6.99
N THR A 281 -24.44 -49.61 6.53
CA THR A 281 -23.57 -49.77 5.36
C THR A 281 -22.48 -50.80 5.63
N ALA A 282 -21.81 -50.74 6.79
CA ALA A 282 -20.78 -51.71 7.18
C ALA A 282 -21.33 -53.14 7.31
N ASN A 283 -22.59 -53.28 7.73
CA ASN A 283 -23.30 -54.56 7.80
C ASN A 283 -23.93 -55.00 6.46
N GLY A 284 -23.68 -54.29 5.36
CA GLY A 284 -24.14 -54.62 4.02
C GLY A 284 -25.65 -54.48 3.78
N LYS A 285 -26.39 -53.79 4.68
CA LYS A 285 -27.85 -53.63 4.59
C LYS A 285 -28.28 -52.53 3.61
N ILE A 286 -27.37 -51.60 3.29
CA ILE A 286 -27.61 -50.45 2.40
C ILE A 286 -26.39 -50.32 1.47
N SER A 287 -26.61 -50.00 0.19
CA SER A 287 -25.52 -49.72 -0.73
C SER A 287 -24.85 -48.38 -0.43
N GLU A 288 -23.56 -48.23 -0.71
CA GLU A 288 -22.82 -46.97 -0.47
C GLU A 288 -23.51 -45.76 -1.11
N ASN A 289 -23.98 -45.90 -2.36
CA ASN A 289 -24.70 -44.82 -3.06
C ASN A 289 -26.00 -44.39 -2.35
N ALA A 290 -26.73 -45.34 -1.73
CA ALA A 290 -27.95 -45.02 -0.98
C ALA A 290 -27.62 -44.40 0.39
N ALA A 291 -26.51 -44.81 1.01
CA ALA A 291 -26.00 -44.22 2.25
C ALA A 291 -25.53 -42.77 2.03
N ASP A 292 -24.85 -42.48 0.93
CA ASP A 292 -24.40 -41.13 0.58
C ASP A 292 -25.57 -40.16 0.38
N GLY A 293 -26.67 -40.62 -0.24
CA GLY A 293 -27.89 -39.84 -0.37
C GLY A 293 -28.53 -39.48 0.98
N LEU A 294 -28.59 -40.43 1.91
CA LEU A 294 -29.13 -40.21 3.26
C LEU A 294 -28.22 -39.31 4.12
N LYS A 295 -26.89 -39.45 3.97
CA LYS A 295 -25.92 -38.63 4.70
C LYS A 295 -25.82 -37.20 4.17
N ALA A 296 -26.16 -36.94 2.91
CA ALA A 296 -26.04 -35.60 2.33
C ALA A 296 -26.83 -34.54 3.12
N GLU A 297 -28.05 -34.86 3.56
CA GLU A 297 -28.86 -33.96 4.39
C GLU A 297 -28.28 -33.79 5.79
N LEU A 298 -27.79 -34.87 6.40
CA LEU A 298 -27.17 -34.83 7.73
C LEU A 298 -25.87 -34.04 7.71
N TYR A 299 -25.04 -34.19 6.67
CA TYR A 299 -23.82 -33.41 6.49
C TYR A 299 -24.09 -31.92 6.26
N ALA A 300 -25.21 -31.57 5.61
CA ALA A 300 -25.62 -30.18 5.49
C ALA A 300 -25.95 -29.55 6.86
N VAL A 301 -26.49 -30.35 7.80
CA VAL A 301 -26.72 -29.92 9.18
C VAL A 301 -25.40 -29.83 9.94
N THR A 302 -24.60 -30.91 9.97
CA THR A 302 -23.33 -30.95 10.73
C THR A 302 -22.27 -29.98 10.20
N PHE A 303 -22.40 -29.50 8.97
CA PHE A 303 -21.54 -28.44 8.41
C PHE A 303 -21.47 -27.18 9.28
N PHE A 304 -22.53 -26.86 10.01
CA PHE A 304 -22.60 -25.70 10.92
C PHE A 304 -22.10 -26.00 12.34
N TYR A 305 -21.81 -27.26 12.67
CA TYR A 305 -21.37 -27.67 14.00
C TYR A 305 -20.13 -26.92 14.52
N PRO A 306 -19.06 -26.68 13.72
CA PRO A 306 -17.91 -25.90 14.20
C PRO A 306 -18.26 -24.46 14.60
N ALA A 307 -19.29 -23.88 13.99
CA ALA A 307 -19.78 -22.55 14.37
C ALA A 307 -20.59 -22.62 15.68
N PHE A 308 -21.34 -23.71 15.90
CA PHE A 308 -22.05 -23.94 17.15
C PHE A 308 -21.11 -24.26 18.32
N GLU A 309 -20.00 -24.97 18.09
CA GLU A 309 -18.98 -25.25 19.09
C GLU A 309 -18.41 -23.95 19.69
N ARG A 310 -18.23 -22.90 18.87
CA ARG A 310 -17.86 -21.56 19.37
C ARG A 310 -18.89 -20.97 20.35
N VAL A 311 -20.18 -21.20 20.10
CA VAL A 311 -21.27 -20.76 20.99
C VAL A 311 -21.22 -21.55 22.29
N GLN A 312 -21.04 -22.87 22.22
CA GLN A 312 -20.91 -23.73 23.40
C GLN A 312 -19.73 -23.35 24.28
N HIS A 313 -18.59 -23.05 23.67
CA HIS A 313 -17.41 -22.60 24.42
C HIS A 313 -17.70 -21.31 25.19
N GLN A 314 -18.47 -20.37 24.61
CA GLN A 314 -18.91 -19.18 25.36
C GLN A 314 -19.94 -19.52 26.43
N TYR A 315 -20.88 -20.42 26.16
CA TYR A 315 -21.88 -20.87 27.13
C TYR A 315 -21.23 -21.48 28.38
N GLN A 316 -20.37 -22.49 28.20
CA GLN A 316 -19.65 -23.16 29.30
C GLN A 316 -18.90 -22.15 30.17
N ARG A 317 -18.22 -21.21 29.52
CA ARG A 317 -17.48 -20.16 30.18
C ARG A 317 -18.37 -19.21 31.00
N ILE A 318 -19.51 -18.79 30.45
CA ILE A 318 -20.46 -17.93 31.16
C ILE A 318 -21.06 -18.66 32.36
N CYS A 319 -21.26 -19.99 32.27
CA CYS A 319 -21.69 -20.80 33.40
C CYS A 319 -20.63 -20.86 34.52
N GLU A 320 -19.34 -20.95 34.18
CA GLU A 320 -18.25 -21.02 35.16
C GLU A 320 -17.91 -19.67 35.80
N ASN A 321 -17.74 -18.63 34.98
CA ASN A 321 -17.15 -17.35 35.40
C ASN A 321 -18.15 -16.19 35.43
N GLY A 322 -19.38 -16.40 34.96
CA GLY A 322 -20.32 -15.33 34.67
C GLY A 322 -19.91 -14.51 33.46
N GLY A 323 -20.82 -13.64 32.98
CA GLY A 323 -20.54 -12.78 31.83
C GLY A 323 -21.77 -12.50 30.98
N SER A 324 -21.54 -12.04 29.76
CA SER A 324 -22.58 -11.84 28.75
C SER A 324 -22.16 -12.41 27.41
N PHE A 325 -23.11 -12.94 26.64
CA PHE A 325 -22.87 -13.36 25.27
C PHE A 325 -22.63 -12.13 24.38
N ILE A 326 -21.55 -12.18 23.60
CA ILE A 326 -21.17 -11.11 22.68
C ILE A 326 -20.76 -11.72 21.34
N TYR A 327 -21.35 -11.17 20.27
CA TYR A 327 -20.87 -11.45 18.93
C TYR A 327 -19.50 -10.79 18.71
N ASP A 328 -18.45 -11.59 18.76
CA ASP A 328 -17.04 -11.17 18.87
C ASP A 328 -16.37 -10.87 17.51
N THR A 329 -16.81 -11.50 16.42
CA THR A 329 -16.11 -11.44 15.13
C THR A 329 -15.86 -10.02 14.62
N GLY A 330 -16.81 -9.10 14.77
CA GLY A 330 -16.63 -7.69 14.39
C GLY A 330 -15.52 -7.00 15.18
N TYR A 331 -15.45 -7.26 16.49
CA TYR A 331 -14.39 -6.75 17.36
C TYR A 331 -13.02 -7.34 17.02
N LEU A 332 -12.94 -8.64 16.71
CA LEU A 332 -11.69 -9.29 16.28
C LEU A 332 -11.13 -8.66 14.99
N TYR A 333 -11.99 -8.31 14.03
CA TYR A 333 -11.59 -7.55 12.84
C TYR A 333 -11.12 -6.14 13.21
N LEU A 334 -11.85 -5.43 14.08
CA LEU A 334 -11.49 -4.08 14.52
C LEU A 334 -10.11 -4.04 15.19
N PHE A 335 -9.80 -5.02 16.04
CA PHE A 335 -8.52 -5.18 16.72
C PHE A 335 -7.38 -5.73 15.85
N GLY A 336 -7.66 -6.06 14.58
CA GLY A 336 -6.67 -6.50 13.61
C GLY A 336 -6.16 -7.92 13.85
N LEU A 337 -6.97 -8.78 14.48
CA LEU A 337 -6.62 -10.18 14.75
C LEU A 337 -6.91 -11.08 13.55
N LYS A 338 -7.98 -10.77 12.80
CA LYS A 338 -8.35 -11.51 11.58
C LYS A 338 -7.77 -10.91 10.28
N ASN A 339 -7.05 -9.78 10.35
CA ASN A 339 -6.52 -9.12 9.15
C ASN A 339 -5.23 -8.32 9.39
N ASN A 340 -4.44 -8.13 8.32
CA ASN A 340 -3.22 -7.32 8.33
C ASN A 340 -3.48 -5.83 8.03
N GLU A 341 -4.71 -5.34 8.21
CA GLU A 341 -5.08 -3.97 7.82
C GLU A 341 -4.41 -2.89 8.65
N LEU A 342 -4.19 -3.17 9.94
CA LEU A 342 -3.50 -2.22 10.82
C LEU A 342 -2.08 -1.92 10.30
N LEU A 343 -1.40 -2.92 9.74
CA LEU A 343 -0.06 -2.78 9.16
C LEU A 343 -0.08 -1.87 7.92
N ILE A 344 -1.01 -2.12 7.00
CA ILE A 344 -1.15 -1.33 5.77
C ILE A 344 -1.55 0.12 6.09
N ASN A 345 -2.47 0.30 7.04
CA ASN A 345 -2.88 1.63 7.51
C ASN A 345 -1.70 2.39 8.12
N LEU A 346 -0.92 1.76 9.00
CA LEU A 346 0.26 2.38 9.59
C LEU A 346 1.30 2.76 8.51
N PHE A 347 1.50 1.90 7.52
CA PHE A 347 2.39 2.19 6.38
C PHE A 347 1.95 3.46 5.63
N LEU A 348 0.68 3.54 5.24
CA LEU A 348 0.14 4.70 4.52
C LEU A 348 0.17 5.98 5.37
N LEU A 349 -0.18 5.87 6.66
CA LEU A 349 -0.15 7.00 7.59
C LEU A 349 1.29 7.49 7.81
N SER A 350 2.25 6.58 7.98
CA SER A 350 3.67 6.93 8.15
C SER A 350 4.21 7.62 6.90
N LEU A 351 3.89 7.11 5.71
CA LEU A 351 4.26 7.74 4.44
C LEU A 351 3.64 9.14 4.30
N CYS A 352 2.37 9.31 4.67
CA CYS A 352 1.70 10.61 4.69
C CYS A 352 2.42 11.60 5.62
N VAL A 353 2.73 11.19 6.85
CA VAL A 353 3.41 12.03 7.86
C VAL A 353 4.79 12.46 7.35
N VAL A 354 5.57 11.54 6.79
CA VAL A 354 6.90 11.84 6.25
C VAL A 354 6.83 12.81 5.07
N ALA A 355 5.90 12.58 4.12
CA ALA A 355 5.73 13.44 2.96
C ALA A 355 5.21 14.84 3.34
N ALA A 356 4.27 14.93 4.28
CA ALA A 356 3.67 16.18 4.71
C ALA A 356 4.62 17.03 5.57
N PHE A 357 5.36 16.39 6.49
CA PHE A 357 6.14 17.11 7.51
C PHE A 357 7.66 17.10 7.33
N GLY A 358 8.19 16.34 6.37
CA GLY A 358 9.63 16.30 6.11
C GLY A 358 10.26 17.65 5.73
N ASN A 359 9.48 18.65 5.29
CA ASN A 359 9.96 19.99 4.96
C ASN A 359 9.69 21.06 6.04
N VAL A 360 9.02 20.70 7.15
CA VAL A 360 8.52 21.69 8.14
C VAL A 360 9.64 22.53 8.75
N ILE A 361 10.80 21.93 8.97
CA ILE A 361 11.98 22.61 9.52
C ILE A 361 12.95 23.10 8.39
N PRO A 362 13.29 22.29 7.37
CA PRO A 362 14.11 22.69 6.23
C PRO A 362 13.62 23.93 5.50
N MET A 363 12.30 24.16 5.40
CA MET A 363 11.78 25.35 4.73
C MET A 363 12.30 26.66 5.34
N GLU A 364 12.57 26.69 6.65
CA GLU A 364 13.11 27.87 7.33
C GLU A 364 14.61 28.07 7.03
N TYR A 365 15.35 26.99 6.78
CA TYR A 365 16.76 27.04 6.36
C TYR A 365 16.89 27.48 4.91
N GLN A 366 16.04 26.96 4.02
CA GLN A 366 16.02 27.31 2.60
C GLN A 366 15.71 28.80 2.36
N CYS A 367 14.83 29.38 3.19
CA CYS A 367 14.50 30.79 3.11
C CYS A 367 15.46 31.70 3.91
N GLY A 368 16.47 31.15 4.60
CA GLY A 368 17.40 31.92 5.44
C GLY A 368 16.76 32.56 6.69
N VAL A 369 15.49 32.26 6.98
CA VAL A 369 14.70 32.88 8.04
C VAL A 369 15.26 32.55 9.42
N TRP A 370 15.93 31.40 9.57
CA TRP A 370 16.56 31.02 10.82
C TRP A 370 17.63 31.99 11.33
N TYR A 371 18.32 32.70 10.44
CA TYR A 371 19.31 33.70 10.86
C TYR A 371 18.63 34.93 11.47
N LEU A 372 17.55 35.40 10.84
CA LEU A 372 16.73 36.52 11.32
C LEU A 372 16.02 36.20 12.64
N LEU A 373 15.41 35.02 12.75
CA LEU A 373 14.72 34.58 13.97
C LEU A 373 15.67 34.41 15.17
N GLY A 374 16.94 34.10 14.91
CA GLY A 374 17.97 33.99 15.94
C GLY A 374 18.25 35.32 16.65
N ALA A 375 18.04 36.45 15.97
CA ALA A 375 18.23 37.78 16.53
C ALA A 375 17.01 38.32 17.31
N THR A 376 15.91 37.57 17.34
CA THR A 376 14.66 38.00 18.01
C THR A 376 14.60 37.55 19.47
N LYS A 377 13.98 38.35 20.33
CA LYS A 377 13.81 38.07 21.79
C LYS A 377 13.07 36.76 22.08
N ALA A 378 12.15 36.33 21.21
CA ALA A 378 11.40 35.08 21.39
C ALA A 378 12.19 33.83 20.98
N GLY A 379 13.28 34.00 20.22
CA GLY A 379 14.20 32.96 19.80
C GLY A 379 13.58 31.86 18.93
N LYS A 380 14.43 30.88 18.59
CA LYS A 380 14.08 29.78 17.69
C LYS A 380 13.17 28.72 18.32
N LYS A 381 13.32 28.51 19.63
CA LYS A 381 12.68 27.40 20.36
C LYS A 381 11.15 27.51 20.33
N LYS A 382 10.59 28.69 20.57
CA LYS A 382 9.13 28.90 20.61
C LYS A 382 8.46 28.53 19.28
N ILE A 383 9.11 28.81 18.16
CA ILE A 383 8.60 28.47 16.82
C ILE A 383 8.63 26.96 16.58
N ILE A 384 9.71 26.27 16.98
CA ILE A 384 9.82 24.80 16.87
C ILE A 384 8.68 24.13 17.64
N TYR A 385 8.42 24.56 18.89
CA TYR A 385 7.32 24.01 19.68
C TYR A 385 5.95 24.23 19.04
N ARG A 386 5.70 25.41 18.44
CA ARG A 386 4.41 25.68 17.76
C ARG A 386 4.26 24.88 16.47
N LYS A 387 5.33 24.70 15.69
CA LYS A 387 5.32 23.80 14.52
C LYS A 387 5.05 22.35 14.93
N ALA A 388 5.72 21.87 15.99
CA ALA A 388 5.49 20.53 16.52
C ALA A 388 4.03 20.36 16.99
N ALA A 389 3.46 21.35 17.69
CA ALA A 389 2.07 21.33 18.11
C ALA A 389 1.10 21.24 16.91
N VAL A 390 1.34 22.00 15.83
CA VAL A 390 0.54 21.91 14.60
C VAL A 390 0.63 20.51 13.99
N CYS A 391 1.83 19.94 13.88
CA CYS A 391 2.02 18.58 13.36
C CYS A 391 1.28 17.55 14.21
N ILE A 392 1.36 17.64 15.55
CA ILE A 392 0.67 16.74 16.48
C ILE A 392 -0.85 16.84 16.30
N ILE A 393 -1.41 18.05 16.25
CA ILE A 393 -2.86 18.26 16.02
C ILE A 393 -3.31 17.66 14.69
N ALA A 394 -2.54 17.88 13.62
CA ALA A 394 -2.83 17.33 12.30
C ALA A 394 -2.81 15.80 12.29
N VAL A 395 -1.84 15.20 12.97
CA VAL A 395 -1.67 13.75 13.05
C VAL A 395 -2.76 13.09 13.89
N MET A 396 -3.17 13.70 15.00
CA MET A 396 -4.31 13.21 15.79
C MET A 396 -5.59 13.17 14.96
N GLY A 397 -5.86 14.23 14.16
CA GLY A 397 -6.98 14.23 13.23
C GLY A 397 -6.87 13.12 12.17
N LEU A 398 -5.67 12.93 11.61
CA LEU A 398 -5.40 11.91 10.60
C LEU A 398 -5.58 10.47 11.14
N SER A 399 -5.17 10.18 12.38
CA SER A 399 -5.34 8.84 12.98
C SER A 399 -6.79 8.41 13.18
N ILE A 400 -7.72 9.37 13.29
CA ILE A 400 -9.14 9.06 13.53
C ILE A 400 -9.80 8.49 12.25
N ILE A 401 -9.34 8.92 11.07
CA ILE A 401 -9.94 8.56 9.78
C ILE A 401 -9.98 7.04 9.55
N PRO A 402 -8.85 6.29 9.63
CA PRO A 402 -8.87 4.85 9.45
C PRO A 402 -9.79 4.13 10.45
N VAL A 403 -9.83 4.59 11.71
CA VAL A 403 -10.67 3.97 12.75
C VAL A 403 -12.14 4.13 12.41
N ILE A 404 -12.58 5.34 12.06
CA ILE A 404 -13.97 5.61 11.70
C ILE A 404 -14.36 4.80 10.45
N CYS A 405 -13.54 4.83 9.40
CA CYS A 405 -13.82 4.09 8.17
C CYS A 405 -13.94 2.59 8.43
N ARG A 406 -13.06 2.01 9.26
CA ARG A 406 -13.10 0.58 9.61
C ARG A 406 -14.32 0.27 10.45
N PHE A 407 -14.62 1.10 11.45
CA PHE A 407 -15.80 0.91 12.27
C PHE A 407 -17.07 0.88 11.41
N ILE A 408 -17.25 1.85 10.51
CA ILE A 408 -18.41 1.91 9.60
C ILE A 408 -18.45 0.68 8.69
N ASN A 409 -17.33 0.30 8.06
CA ASN A 409 -17.34 -0.79 7.09
C ASN A 409 -17.54 -2.17 7.74
N ILE A 410 -16.89 -2.43 8.88
CA ILE A 410 -17.06 -3.68 9.64
C ILE A 410 -18.48 -3.78 10.18
N SER A 411 -19.04 -2.68 10.72
CA SER A 411 -20.40 -2.68 11.28
C SER A 411 -21.49 -3.03 10.27
N LYS A 412 -21.24 -2.80 8.97
CA LYS A 412 -22.19 -3.17 7.91
C LYS A 412 -22.31 -4.69 7.73
N ALA A 413 -21.21 -5.43 7.88
CA ALA A 413 -21.19 -6.89 7.73
C ALA A 413 -21.36 -7.63 9.06
N TYR A 414 -20.84 -7.04 10.13
CA TYR A 414 -20.73 -7.60 11.47
C TYR A 414 -21.28 -6.62 12.50
N PRO A 415 -22.55 -6.77 12.93
CA PRO A 415 -23.15 -5.89 13.94
C PRO A 415 -22.35 -5.93 15.25
N MET A 416 -21.91 -4.77 15.74
CA MET A 416 -21.07 -4.66 16.96
C MET A 416 -21.89 -4.09 18.12
N HIS A 417 -22.76 -4.90 18.70
CA HIS A 417 -23.49 -4.58 19.91
C HIS A 417 -22.70 -4.97 21.18
N GLY A 418 -23.26 -4.70 22.37
CA GLY A 418 -22.61 -5.09 23.62
C GLY A 418 -21.36 -4.29 24.02
N ALA A 419 -21.06 -3.14 23.40
CA ALA A 419 -19.83 -2.38 23.67
C ALA A 419 -19.63 -1.94 25.15
N GLY A 420 -20.69 -1.96 25.97
CA GLY A 420 -20.63 -1.68 27.41
C GLY A 420 -20.19 -2.86 28.28
N ALA A 421 -20.13 -4.07 27.72
CA ALA A 421 -19.74 -5.29 28.41
C ALA A 421 -18.22 -5.36 28.65
N ALA A 422 -17.79 -6.36 29.43
CA ALA A 422 -16.38 -6.51 29.81
C ALA A 422 -15.57 -7.04 28.62
N ILE A 423 -14.30 -6.65 28.50
CA ILE A 423 -13.42 -7.18 27.44
C ILE A 423 -13.22 -8.69 27.59
N THR A 424 -13.30 -9.18 28.83
CA THR A 424 -13.22 -10.61 29.13
C THR A 424 -14.36 -11.38 28.49
N ASP A 425 -15.53 -10.79 28.22
CA ASP A 425 -16.62 -11.51 27.55
C ASP A 425 -16.24 -11.96 26.12
N ILE A 426 -15.22 -11.35 25.50
CA ILE A 426 -14.64 -11.81 24.24
C ILE A 426 -13.65 -12.96 24.53
N PRO A 427 -13.85 -14.18 23.96
CA PRO A 427 -13.01 -15.35 24.26
C PRO A 427 -11.51 -15.12 24.09
N TYR A 428 -11.11 -14.37 23.06
CA TYR A 428 -9.70 -14.07 22.79
C TYR A 428 -9.00 -13.29 23.91
N PHE A 429 -9.74 -12.51 24.70
CA PHE A 429 -9.20 -11.63 25.74
C PHE A 429 -9.49 -12.12 27.16
N GLU A 430 -9.71 -13.42 27.32
CA GLU A 430 -10.04 -14.04 28.59
C GLU A 430 -9.01 -13.77 29.70
N GLN A 431 -7.73 -13.74 29.34
CA GLN A 431 -6.63 -13.58 30.30
C GLN A 431 -6.47 -12.13 30.80
N LEU A 432 -7.22 -11.17 30.25
CA LEU A 432 -7.17 -9.77 30.67
C LEU A 432 -8.00 -9.52 31.94
N PRO A 433 -7.66 -8.50 32.75
CA PRO A 433 -8.44 -8.17 33.93
C PRO A 433 -9.87 -7.71 33.57
N PRO A 434 -10.92 -8.19 34.28
CA PRO A 434 -12.34 -7.92 33.95
C PRO A 434 -12.78 -6.47 34.19
N ALA A 435 -11.91 -5.64 34.79
CA ALA A 435 -12.20 -4.24 35.08
C ALA A 435 -12.35 -3.34 33.84
N LEU A 436 -11.96 -3.82 32.65
CA LEU A 436 -11.94 -3.03 31.43
C LEU A 436 -13.15 -3.34 30.54
N SER A 437 -13.93 -2.32 30.19
CA SER A 437 -15.02 -2.45 29.21
C SER A 437 -14.50 -2.44 27.76
N ILE A 438 -15.27 -3.02 26.83
CA ILE A 438 -14.95 -3.02 25.39
C ILE A 438 -14.79 -1.58 24.87
N ARG A 439 -15.68 -0.65 25.28
CA ARG A 439 -15.56 0.79 24.97
C ARG A 439 -14.21 1.37 25.42
N ALA A 440 -13.80 1.10 26.65
CA ALA A 440 -12.52 1.59 27.17
C ALA A 440 -11.34 1.00 26.38
N PHE A 441 -11.42 -0.27 25.99
CA PHE A 441 -10.39 -0.91 25.16
C PHE A 441 -10.30 -0.30 23.75
N ILE A 442 -11.43 0.04 23.11
CA ILE A 442 -11.44 0.76 21.83
C ILE A 442 -10.81 2.14 21.96
N ILE A 443 -11.10 2.87 23.05
CA ILE A 443 -10.47 4.17 23.32
C ILE A 443 -8.95 4.00 23.49
N LEU A 444 -8.50 2.97 24.20
CA LEU A 444 -7.07 2.66 24.37
C LEU A 444 -6.41 2.37 23.01
N LEU A 445 -7.08 1.61 22.14
CA LEU A 445 -6.61 1.37 20.77
C LEU A 445 -6.42 2.69 20.00
N ILE A 446 -7.41 3.59 20.02
CA ILE A 446 -7.33 4.89 19.35
C ILE A 446 -6.16 5.72 19.90
N LEU A 447 -6.00 5.75 21.23
CA LEU A 447 -4.90 6.47 21.88
C LEU A 447 -3.53 5.89 21.53
N ALA A 448 -3.40 4.56 21.47
CA ALA A 448 -2.17 3.91 21.06
C ALA A 448 -1.81 4.22 19.60
N GLN A 449 -2.81 4.23 18.70
CA GLN A 449 -2.63 4.59 17.30
C GLN A 449 -2.25 6.07 17.12
N MET A 450 -2.88 6.97 17.88
CA MET A 450 -2.49 8.39 17.95
C MET A 450 -1.04 8.53 18.43
N GLY A 451 -0.69 7.85 19.53
CA GLY A 451 0.65 7.86 20.11
C GLY A 451 1.72 7.40 19.12
N ALA A 452 1.45 6.30 18.40
CA ALA A 452 2.34 5.78 17.37
C ALA A 452 2.60 6.81 16.26
N LEU A 453 1.56 7.45 15.72
CA LEU A 453 1.79 8.47 14.69
C LEU A 453 2.45 9.74 15.23
N ILE A 454 2.20 10.12 16.49
CA ILE A 454 2.92 11.23 17.15
C ILE A 454 4.41 10.92 17.21
N VAL A 455 4.81 9.68 17.52
CA VAL A 455 6.23 9.25 17.49
C VAL A 455 6.81 9.38 16.09
N VAL A 456 6.10 8.94 15.04
CA VAL A 456 6.55 9.10 13.64
C VAL A 456 6.71 10.58 13.28
N ALA A 457 5.77 11.43 13.67
CA ALA A 457 5.82 12.87 13.39
C ALA A 457 6.96 13.57 14.14
N ALA A 458 7.13 13.27 15.43
CA ALA A 458 8.22 13.80 16.23
C ALA A 458 9.58 13.37 15.68
N GLY A 459 9.74 12.08 15.35
CA GLY A 459 10.95 11.56 14.73
C GLY A 459 11.25 12.19 13.36
N THR A 460 10.23 12.36 12.52
CA THR A 460 10.35 13.08 11.25
C THR A 460 10.84 14.51 11.47
N LEU A 461 10.28 15.24 12.45
CA LEU A 461 10.71 16.60 12.77
C LEU A 461 12.15 16.66 13.31
N VAL A 462 12.58 15.69 14.12
CA VAL A 462 13.96 15.58 14.61
C VAL A 462 14.94 15.36 13.46
N ILE A 463 14.63 14.42 12.55
CA ILE A 463 15.43 14.17 11.34
C ILE A 463 15.48 15.43 10.46
N SER A 464 14.34 16.12 10.34
CA SER A 464 14.19 17.38 9.61
C SER A 464 15.07 18.49 10.17
N TYR A 465 15.15 18.59 11.49
CA TYR A 465 16.02 19.52 12.19
C TYR A 465 17.50 19.16 12.03
N TRP A 466 17.85 17.87 12.09
CA TRP A 466 19.22 17.39 11.93
C TRP A 466 19.76 17.61 10.51
N ARG A 467 18.99 17.22 9.48
CA ARG A 467 19.43 17.28 8.08
C ARG A 467 19.38 18.67 7.46
N LYS A 468 18.46 19.54 7.92
CA LYS A 468 18.25 20.92 7.41
C LYS A 468 17.90 21.03 5.92
N ASN A 469 17.87 19.92 5.19
CA ASN A 469 17.54 19.83 3.77
C ASN A 469 16.31 18.91 3.59
N HIS A 470 15.35 19.37 2.78
CA HIS A 470 14.10 18.67 2.52
C HIS A 470 14.30 17.24 2.00
N ILE A 471 15.09 17.06 0.93
CA ILE A 471 15.26 15.76 0.27
C ILE A 471 15.88 14.75 1.23
N GLN A 472 16.94 15.17 1.94
CA GLN A 472 17.60 14.32 2.92
C GLN A 472 16.68 14.01 4.10
N SER A 473 15.92 14.99 4.60
CA SER A 473 14.96 14.75 5.68
C SER A 473 13.93 13.68 5.31
N VAL A 474 13.36 13.77 4.11
CA VAL A 474 12.37 12.80 3.63
C VAL A 474 13.03 11.43 3.47
N PHE A 475 14.19 11.35 2.81
CA PHE A 475 14.91 10.09 2.60
C PHE A 475 15.21 9.35 3.92
N PHE A 476 15.82 10.03 4.90
CA PHE A 476 16.12 9.41 6.19
C PHE A 476 14.85 9.05 6.98
N SER A 477 13.79 9.85 6.88
CA SER A 477 12.52 9.51 7.55
C SER A 477 11.83 8.31 6.91
N ILE A 478 11.91 8.15 5.58
CA ILE A 478 11.45 6.94 4.88
C ILE A 478 12.26 5.71 5.35
N LEU A 479 13.59 5.84 5.42
CA LEU A 479 14.46 4.75 5.84
C LEU A 479 14.13 4.26 7.27
N VAL A 480 13.81 5.18 8.18
CA VAL A 480 13.54 4.84 9.59
C VAL A 480 12.09 4.37 9.81
N PHE A 481 11.10 5.04 9.21
CA PHE A 481 9.69 4.80 9.55
C PHE A 481 8.91 3.98 8.53
N VAL A 482 9.33 3.98 7.26
CA VAL A 482 8.57 3.35 6.17
C VAL A 482 9.20 2.02 5.76
N VAL A 483 10.52 1.95 5.61
CA VAL A 483 11.22 0.72 5.18
C VAL A 483 10.97 -0.48 6.12
N PRO A 484 11.05 -0.35 7.46
CA PRO A 484 10.75 -1.48 8.35
C PRO A 484 9.33 -2.03 8.19
N LEU A 485 8.35 -1.17 7.86
CA LEU A 485 6.98 -1.57 7.60
C LEU A 485 6.86 -2.35 6.28
N ILE A 486 7.56 -1.90 5.24
CA ILE A 486 7.61 -2.63 3.95
C ILE A 486 8.21 -4.03 4.17
N LEU A 487 9.33 -4.13 4.88
CA LEU A 487 9.97 -5.42 5.16
C LEU A 487 9.04 -6.37 5.93
N LYS A 488 8.27 -5.85 6.89
CA LYS A 488 7.25 -6.64 7.59
C LYS A 488 6.11 -7.08 6.67
N ILE A 489 5.63 -6.21 5.77
CA ILE A 489 4.61 -6.56 4.77
C ILE A 489 5.14 -7.67 3.84
N SER A 490 6.44 -7.66 3.51
CA SER A 490 7.12 -8.69 2.71
C SER A 490 7.38 -10.00 3.46
N GLY A 491 6.93 -10.16 4.71
CA GLY A 491 7.06 -11.41 5.48
C GLY A 491 8.26 -11.48 6.44
N ILE A 492 9.10 -10.44 6.51
CA ILE A 492 10.24 -10.40 7.44
C ILE A 492 9.75 -9.94 8.82
N GLY A 493 9.31 -10.89 9.65
CA GLY A 493 8.68 -10.61 10.95
C GLY A 493 9.52 -9.75 11.91
N PHE A 494 10.85 -9.94 11.93
CA PHE A 494 11.77 -9.21 12.80
C PHE A 494 11.78 -7.69 12.55
N ALA A 495 11.57 -7.26 11.29
CA ALA A 495 11.53 -5.84 10.93
C ALA A 495 10.40 -5.07 11.62
N GLY A 496 9.34 -5.78 12.04
CA GLY A 496 8.24 -5.21 12.81
C GLY A 496 8.69 -4.55 14.12
N TRP A 497 9.65 -5.15 14.82
CA TRP A 497 10.10 -4.70 16.14
C TRP A 497 10.88 -3.38 16.10
N PHE A 498 11.55 -3.08 14.99
CA PHE A 498 12.24 -1.79 14.80
C PHE A 498 11.30 -0.66 14.39
N SER A 499 10.04 -0.97 14.09
CA SER A 499 9.04 0.00 13.68
C SER A 499 8.14 0.42 14.84
N VAL A 500 7.26 1.40 14.61
CA VAL A 500 6.23 1.79 15.60
C VAL A 500 5.02 0.84 15.59
N PHE A 501 5.08 -0.25 14.81
CA PHE A 501 4.00 -1.24 14.68
C PHE A 501 3.60 -1.91 16.00
N PRO A 502 4.52 -2.31 16.90
CA PRO A 502 4.15 -2.92 18.18
C PRO A 502 3.27 -2.02 19.03
N LEU A 503 3.51 -0.71 19.00
CA LEU A 503 2.67 0.28 19.70
C LEU A 503 1.33 0.48 18.97
N TYR A 504 1.34 0.58 17.64
CA TYR A 504 0.13 0.82 16.84
C TYR A 504 -0.87 -0.36 16.87
N SER A 505 -0.36 -1.58 16.99
CA SER A 505 -1.12 -2.83 16.90
C SER A 505 -0.92 -3.73 18.13
N TRP A 506 -0.75 -3.11 19.29
CA TRP A 506 -0.49 -3.78 20.56
C TRP A 506 -1.51 -4.88 20.89
N THR A 507 -2.76 -4.76 20.39
CA THR A 507 -3.81 -5.77 20.53
C THR A 507 -3.46 -7.13 19.93
N THR A 508 -2.64 -7.16 18.89
CA THR A 508 -2.18 -8.41 18.25
C THR A 508 -1.04 -9.09 19.04
N LEU A 509 -0.43 -8.37 19.98
CA LEU A 509 0.66 -8.89 20.83
C LEU A 509 0.17 -9.45 22.17
N ILE A 510 -1.09 -9.23 22.55
CA ILE A 510 -1.62 -9.67 23.86
C ILE A 510 -1.91 -11.17 23.87
N GLY A 511 -2.24 -11.76 22.72
CA GLY A 511 -2.56 -13.19 22.59
C GLY A 511 -1.58 -13.97 21.73
N ALA A 512 -0.36 -13.44 21.55
CA ALA A 512 0.80 -14.16 21.00
C ALA A 512 1.78 -14.44 22.14
#